data_AF-A0A9E6RN91-F1
#
_entry.id   AF-A0A9E6RN91-F1
#
_cell.length_a   1.000
_cell.length_b   1.000
_cell.length_c   1.000
_cell.angle_alpha   90.00
_cell.angle_beta   90.00
_cell.angle_gamma   90.00
#
_symmetry.space_group_name_H-M   'P 1'
#
loop_
_entity.id
_entity.type
_entity.pdbx_description
1 polymer ?
#
loop_
_entity_poly.entity_id
_entity_poly.type
_entity_poly.pdbx_seq_one_letter_code
_entity_poly.pdbx_strand_id
1 'polypeptide(L)'
;MPITPFQAFRLDKTEYEILRVVENKIDEYLEKNYFPGMTVTVTLPAKQVTDRILHSIMQRYQESGWTIEKKGGGEMLTLDFIPNRPDLE
;
A
#
# COMPACT_ATOMS: atom_id res chain seq x y z
N MET A 1 24.64 11.13 14.05
CA MET A 1 23.17 11.25 13.92
C MET A 1 22.63 9.85 13.67
N PRO A 2 21.67 9.35 14.46
CA PRO A 2 21.07 8.06 14.17
C PRO A 2 20.31 8.20 12.84
N ILE A 3 20.73 7.38 11.87
CA ILE A 3 20.01 7.07 10.64
C ILE A 3 18.59 6.68 11.06
N THR A 4 17.60 7.53 10.76
CA THR A 4 16.20 7.14 10.92
C THR A 4 15.96 5.90 10.04
N PRO A 5 15.04 4.99 10.38
CA PRO A 5 14.82 3.76 9.61
C PRO A 5 14.57 4.01 8.11
N PHE A 6 14.14 5.23 7.75
CA PHE A 6 14.00 5.74 6.39
C PHE A 6 15.31 5.84 5.59
N GLN A 7 16.47 6.01 6.25
CA GLN A 7 17.77 6.11 5.59
C GLN A 7 18.39 4.74 5.25
N ALA A 8 17.84 3.63 5.75
CA ALA A 8 18.29 2.28 5.42
C ALA A 8 17.61 1.67 4.17
N PHE A 9 16.55 2.31 3.65
CA PHE A 9 15.81 1.87 2.47
C PHE A 9 15.76 2.98 1.41
N ARG A 10 16.91 3.32 0.83
CA ARG A 10 16.93 4.20 -0.34
C ARG A 10 16.42 3.40 -1.54
N LEU A 11 15.12 3.54 -1.85
CA LEU A 11 14.55 3.04 -3.11
C LEU A 11 15.33 3.66 -4.28
N ASP A 12 15.70 2.85 -5.26
CA ASP A 12 16.28 3.36 -6.50
C ASP A 12 15.25 4.23 -7.24
N LYS A 13 15.71 5.12 -8.13
CA LYS A 13 14.82 6.03 -8.88
C LYS A 13 13.67 5.28 -9.55
N THR A 14 13.96 4.12 -10.14
CA THR A 14 12.98 3.23 -10.76
C THR A 14 11.97 2.67 -9.75
N GLU A 15 12.43 2.24 -8.57
CA GLU A 15 11.53 1.73 -7.52
C GLU A 15 10.61 2.83 -6.98
N TYR A 16 11.10 4.06 -6.88
CA TYR A 16 10.30 5.21 -6.48
C TYR A 16 9.22 5.57 -7.52
N GLU A 17 9.56 5.49 -8.81
CA GLU A 17 8.57 5.68 -9.89
C GLU A 17 7.49 4.59 -9.86
N ILE A 18 7.89 3.33 -9.66
CA ILE A 18 6.93 2.23 -9.53
C ILE A 18 6.05 2.41 -8.29
N LEU A 19 6.63 2.76 -7.14
CA LEU A 19 5.89 3.07 -5.92
C LEU A 19 4.82 4.11 -6.21
N ARG A 20 5.19 5.25 -6.81
CA ARG A 20 4.25 6.33 -7.11
C ARG A 20 3.13 5.90 -8.07
N VAL A 21 3.45 5.10 -9.08
CA VAL A 21 2.43 4.56 -10.02
C VAL A 21 1.47 3.62 -9.30
N VAL A 22 1.99 2.75 -8.44
CA VAL A 22 1.19 1.80 -7.66
C VAL A 22 0.31 2.54 -6.65
N GLU A 23 0.84 3.53 -5.95
CA GLU A 23 0.10 4.37 -5.02
C GLU A 23 -1.02 5.12 -5.70
N ASN A 24 -0.77 5.80 -6.82
CA ASN A 24 -1.82 6.46 -7.58
C ASN A 24 -2.92 5.48 -8.01
N LYS A 25 -2.55 4.27 -8.42
CA LYS A 25 -3.53 3.24 -8.79
C LYS A 25 -4.36 2.77 -7.60
N ILE A 26 -3.73 2.58 -6.43
CA ILE A 26 -4.43 2.21 -5.20
C ILE A 26 -5.37 3.35 -4.80
N ASP A 27 -4.90 4.59 -4.81
CA ASP A 27 -5.67 5.78 -4.44
C ASP A 27 -6.88 5.97 -5.35
N GLU A 28 -6.71 5.89 -6.68
CA GLU A 28 -7.84 5.91 -7.62
C GLU A 28 -8.82 4.75 -7.38
N TYR A 29 -8.32 3.56 -7.03
CA TYR A 29 -9.17 2.40 -6.77
C TYR A 29 -9.94 2.56 -5.47
N LEU A 30 -9.29 3.07 -4.42
CA LEU A 30 -9.93 3.41 -3.15
C LEU A 30 -10.95 4.51 -3.38
N GLU A 31 -10.63 5.61 -4.06
CA GLU A 31 -11.60 6.69 -4.31
C GLU A 31 -12.86 6.21 -5.05
N LYS A 32 -12.70 5.29 -6.01
CA LYS A 32 -13.82 4.76 -6.81
C LYS A 32 -14.61 3.64 -6.12
N ASN A 33 -13.98 2.83 -5.28
CA ASN A 33 -14.59 1.61 -4.72
C ASN A 33 -14.76 1.65 -3.20
N TYR A 34 -14.16 2.63 -2.52
CA TYR A 34 -14.30 2.77 -1.08
C TYR A 34 -15.68 3.28 -0.72
N PHE A 35 -16.42 2.42 -0.02
CA PHE A 35 -17.60 2.80 0.72
C PHE A 35 -17.27 2.75 2.22
N PRO A 36 -17.79 3.69 3.02
CA PRO A 36 -17.52 3.73 4.45
C PRO A 36 -17.84 2.38 5.12
N GLY A 37 -16.85 1.80 5.79
CA GLY A 37 -16.96 0.50 6.47
C GLY A 37 -16.80 -0.74 5.57
N MET A 38 -16.54 -0.59 4.27
CA MET A 38 -16.26 -1.72 3.38
C MET A 38 -14.76 -1.95 3.18
N THR A 39 -14.37 -3.22 3.17
CA THR A 39 -13.04 -3.65 2.74
C THR A 39 -12.90 -3.49 1.23
N VAL A 40 -11.81 -2.86 0.80
CA VAL A 40 -11.48 -2.68 -0.62
C VAL A 40 -10.34 -3.60 -1.01
N THR A 41 -10.61 -4.54 -1.91
CA THR A 41 -9.60 -5.48 -2.40
C THR A 41 -8.89 -4.91 -3.62
N VAL A 42 -7.60 -4.62 -3.52
CA VAL A 42 -6.75 -4.15 -4.62
C VAL A 42 -5.84 -5.27 -5.10
N THR A 43 -5.78 -5.50 -6.42
CA THR A 43 -4.85 -6.44 -7.04
C THR A 43 -3.74 -5.72 -7.78
N LEU A 44 -2.50 -6.07 -7.44
CA LEU A 44 -1.29 -5.46 -7.98
C LEU A 44 -0.41 -6.52 -8.67
N PRO A 45 0.32 -6.17 -9.73
CA PRO A 45 1.25 -7.09 -10.37
C PRO A 45 2.48 -7.32 -9.47
N ALA A 46 2.62 -8.54 -8.93
CA ALA A 46 3.72 -8.88 -8.01
C ALA A 46 5.11 -8.74 -8.66
N LYS A 47 5.20 -8.85 -9.99
CA LYS A 47 6.45 -8.66 -10.75
C LYS A 47 7.00 -7.24 -10.67
N GLN A 48 6.15 -6.24 -10.43
CA GLN A 48 6.58 -4.83 -10.31
C GLN A 48 6.64 -4.36 -8.86
N VAL A 49 5.84 -4.96 -7.98
CA VAL A 49 5.82 -4.63 -6.55
C VAL A 49 6.89 -5.46 -5.84
N THR A 50 8.08 -4.89 -5.67
CA THR A 50 9.10 -5.48 -4.80
C THR A 50 8.62 -5.47 -3.35
N ASP A 51 9.20 -6.34 -2.53
CA ASP A 51 8.91 -6.41 -1.09
C ASP A 51 9.07 -5.05 -0.39
N ARG A 52 10.07 -4.26 -0.83
CA ARG A 52 10.32 -2.88 -0.35
C ARG A 52 9.20 -1.91 -0.69
N ILE A 53 8.70 -1.96 -1.93
CA ILE A 53 7.58 -1.14 -2.39
C ILE A 53 6.33 -1.53 -1.61
N LEU A 54 6.08 -2.83 -1.43
CA LEU A 54 4.96 -3.34 -0.63
C LEU A 54 5.04 -2.84 0.82
N HIS A 55 6.19 -2.96 1.47
CA HIS A 55 6.40 -2.45 2.82
C HIS A 55 6.12 -0.94 2.93
N SER A 56 6.56 -0.16 1.94
CA SER A 56 6.33 1.30 1.90
C SER A 56 4.85 1.63 1.76
N ILE A 57 4.13 0.94 0.88
CA ILE A 57 2.67 1.07 0.70
C ILE A 57 1.98 0.72 2.01
N MET A 58 2.26 -0.46 2.57
CA MET A 58 1.61 -0.93 3.78
C MET A 58 1.75 0.08 4.92
N GLN A 59 2.96 0.57 5.15
CA GLN A 59 3.22 1.54 6.19
C GLN A 59 2.43 2.85 5.97
N ARG A 60 2.46 3.41 4.76
CA ARG A 60 1.84 4.72 4.46
C ARG A 60 0.32 4.68 4.61
N TYR A 61 -0.32 3.63 4.13
CA TYR A 61 -1.76 3.47 4.24
C TYR A 61 -2.17 3.09 5.67
N GLN A 62 -1.34 2.34 6.41
CA GLN A 62 -1.51 2.16 7.86
C GLN A 62 -1.47 3.48 8.64
N GLU A 63 -0.51 4.36 8.32
CA GLU A 63 -0.43 5.71 8.89
C GLU A 63 -1.67 6.57 8.53
N SER A 64 -2.34 6.27 7.42
CA SER A 64 -3.56 6.95 6.96
C SER A 64 -4.85 6.34 7.54
N GLY A 65 -4.76 5.35 8.43
CA GLY A 65 -5.92 4.71 9.06
C GLY A 65 -6.48 3.51 8.31
N TRP A 66 -5.65 2.78 7.55
CA TRP A 66 -6.05 1.55 6.86
C TRP A 66 -5.30 0.33 7.39
N THR A 67 -6.03 -0.72 7.71
CA THR A 67 -5.43 -2.05 7.95
C THR A 67 -5.31 -2.78 6.62
N ILE A 68 -4.11 -3.25 6.28
CA ILE A 68 -3.86 -3.88 4.98
C ILE A 68 -3.53 -5.35 5.20
N GLU A 69 -4.36 -6.23 4.66
CA GLU A 69 -4.14 -7.68 4.70
C GLU A 69 -3.71 -8.20 3.33
N LYS A 70 -2.57 -8.90 3.29
CA LYS A 70 -2.08 -9.57 2.08
C LYS A 70 -2.72 -10.95 1.96
N LYS A 71 -3.59 -11.15 0.96
CA LYS A 71 -4.30 -12.43 0.74
C LYS A 71 -3.73 -13.32 -0.36
N GLY A 72 -2.73 -12.86 -1.12
CA GLY A 72 -2.15 -13.65 -2.20
C GLY A 72 -0.68 -13.33 -2.48
N GLY A 73 0.08 -14.33 -2.90
CA GLY A 73 1.50 -14.22 -3.26
C GLY A 73 1.85 -15.19 -4.38
N GLY A 74 1.79 -14.70 -5.61
CA GLY A 74 2.15 -15.42 -6.82
C GLY A 74 2.46 -14.43 -7.93
N GLU A 75 1.74 -14.48 -9.05
CA GLU A 75 1.88 -13.50 -10.14
C GLU A 75 1.17 -12.16 -9.84
N MET A 76 0.14 -12.19 -8.99
CA MET A 76 -0.60 -11.03 -8.53
C MET A 76 -0.61 -11.00 -7.00
N LEU A 77 -0.46 -9.80 -6.46
CA LEU A 77 -0.46 -9.50 -5.05
C LEU A 77 -1.80 -8.85 -4.70
N THR A 78 -2.59 -9.53 -3.88
CA THR A 78 -3.92 -9.06 -3.46
C THR A 78 -3.80 -8.45 -2.08
N LEU A 79 -4.22 -7.18 -1.97
CA LEU A 79 -4.22 -6.39 -0.74
C LEU A 79 -5.66 -6.01 -0.39
N ASP A 80 -6.13 -6.47 0.76
CA ASP A 80 -7.39 -6.02 1.34
C ASP A 80 -7.14 -4.78 2.20
N PHE A 81 -7.67 -3.64 1.78
CA PHE A 81 -7.66 -2.38 2.52
C PHE A 81 -8.91 -2.31 3.37
N ILE A 82 -8.74 -2.52 4.67
CA ILE A 82 -9.79 -2.48 5.68
C ILE A 82 -9.72 -1.08 6.31
N PRO A 83 -10.80 -0.28 6.26
CA PRO A 83 -10.81 1.02 6.92
C PRO A 83 -10.70 0.82 8.43
N ASN A 84 -9.57 1.22 9.00
CA ASN A 84 -9.36 1.27 10.43
C ASN A 84 -9.53 2.72 10.88
N ARG A 85 -10.72 3.26 10.62
CA ARG A 85 -11.14 4.55 11.17
C ARG A 85 -11.93 4.29 12.45
N PRO A 86 -11.33 4.44 13.63
CA PRO A 86 -12.06 4.45 14.90
C PRO A 86 -12.96 5.69 15.07
N ASP A 87 -13.03 6.59 14.08
CA ASP A 87 -13.65 7.92 14.17
C ASP A 87 -15.06 7.99 13.52
N LEU A 88 -15.73 6.85 13.32
CA LEU A 88 -17.12 6.76 12.86
C LEU A 88 -18.00 6.01 13.86
N GLU A 89 -17.81 6.31 15.15
CA GLU A 89 -18.77 6.01 16.23
C GLU A 89 -19.50 7.28 16.67
#